data_AF-A0A246B6K1-F1
#
_entry.id   AF-A0A246B6K1-F1
#
_cell.length_a   1.000
_cell.length_b   1.000
_cell.length_c   1.000
_cell.angle_alpha   90.00
_cell.angle_beta   90.00
_cell.angle_gamma   90.00
#
_symmetry.space_group_name_H-M   'P 1'
#
loop_
_entity.id
_entity.type
_entity.pdbx_description
1 polymer ?
#
loop_
_entity_poly.entity_id
_entity_poly.type
_entity_poly.pdbx_seq_one_letter_code
_entity_poly.pdbx_strand_id
1 'polypeptide(L)'
;KTPSDNLILNSVAMVHKTSGLFGNYKSVEMYLDNDRAGEQCRDSILKIFPEADDRSNEYFPHQDLNDFLISQEEKTLENKLEKNQTAIHEPEGNRNIYRRKR
;
A
#
# COMPACT_ATOMS: atom_id res chain seq x y z
N LYS A 1 -8.21 11.08 8.85
CA LYS A 1 -7.78 11.29 7.44
C LYS A 1 -8.52 12.50 6.91
N THR A 2 -7.82 13.48 6.34
CA THR A 2 -8.45 14.56 5.57
C THR A 2 -9.08 13.98 4.31
N PRO A 3 -10.16 14.57 3.77
CA PRO A 3 -10.71 14.16 2.48
C PRO A 3 -9.64 14.30 1.39
N SER A 4 -9.56 13.31 0.49
CA SER A 4 -8.62 13.27 -0.62
C SER A 4 -9.31 12.68 -1.85
N ASP A 5 -9.05 13.26 -3.01
CA ASP A 5 -9.49 12.73 -4.29
C ASP A 5 -8.42 11.79 -4.85
N ASN A 6 -8.84 10.74 -5.55
CA ASN A 6 -7.94 9.81 -6.21
C ASN A 6 -8.17 9.83 -7.71
N LEU A 7 -7.10 10.00 -8.48
CA LEU A 7 -7.12 9.95 -9.93
C LEU A 7 -6.45 8.65 -10.39
N ILE A 8 -7.25 7.71 -10.88
CA ILE A 8 -6.74 6.45 -11.42
C ILE A 8 -6.66 6.55 -12.93
N LEU A 9 -5.44 6.47 -13.45
CA LEU A 9 -5.19 6.50 -14.89
C LEU A 9 -5.01 5.07 -15.40
N ASN A 10 -5.76 4.70 -16.44
CA ASN A 10 -5.59 3.39 -17.10
C ASN A 10 -4.25 3.26 -17.84
N SER A 11 -3.51 4.36 -18.00
CA SER A 11 -2.18 4.38 -18.60
C SER A 11 -1.47 5.70 -18.28
N VAL A 12 -0.16 5.66 -18.11
CA VAL A 12 0.69 6.86 -18.04
C VAL A 12 0.54 7.76 -19.27
N ALA A 13 0.17 7.19 -20.42
CA ALA A 13 -0.11 7.96 -21.62
C ALA A 13 -1.28 8.93 -21.42
N MET A 14 -2.18 8.73 -20.46
CA MET A 14 -3.31 9.64 -20.20
C MET A 14 -2.94 10.86 -19.36
N VAL A 15 -1.73 10.93 -18.79
CA VAL A 15 -1.32 12.02 -17.88
C VAL A 15 -1.44 13.41 -18.51
N HIS A 16 -1.22 13.53 -19.83
CA HIS A 16 -1.35 14.79 -20.55
C HIS A 16 -2.79 15.32 -20.58
N LYS A 17 -3.80 14.44 -20.45
CA LYS A 17 -5.22 14.85 -20.41
C LYS A 17 -5.61 15.38 -19.04
N THR A 18 -4.85 15.01 -18.01
CA THR A 18 -5.16 15.33 -16.61
C THR A 18 -4.22 16.37 -16.01
N SER A 19 -3.21 16.81 -16.76
CA SER A 19 -2.23 17.80 -16.29
C SER A 19 -2.87 19.12 -15.83
N GLY A 20 -3.98 19.52 -16.45
CA GLY A 20 -4.74 20.71 -16.04
C GLY A 20 -5.45 20.60 -14.70
N LEU A 21 -5.57 19.39 -14.13
CA LEU A 21 -6.20 19.18 -12.82
C LEU A 21 -5.25 19.48 -11.66
N PHE A 22 -3.95 19.29 -11.85
CA PHE A 22 -2.96 19.35 -10.74
C PHE A 22 -2.94 20.70 -10.04
N GLY A 23 -3.13 21.80 -10.77
CA GLY A 23 -3.14 23.16 -10.20
C GLY A 23 -4.31 23.46 -9.24
N ASN A 24 -5.34 22.61 -9.18
CA ASN A 24 -6.45 22.78 -8.24
C ASN A 24 -6.19 22.13 -6.88
N TYR A 25 -5.11 21.35 -6.75
CA TYR A 25 -4.77 20.61 -5.55
C TYR A 25 -3.60 21.26 -4.83
N LYS A 26 -3.66 21.31 -3.49
CA LYS A 26 -2.57 21.84 -2.65
C LYS A 26 -1.34 20.94 -2.64
N SER A 27 -1.56 19.64 -2.85
CA SER A 27 -0.52 18.62 -2.86
C SER A 27 -0.98 17.51 -3.79
N VAL A 28 -0.07 17.02 -4.62
CA VAL A 28 -0.30 15.89 -5.51
C VAL A 28 0.72 14.82 -5.15
N GLU A 29 0.25 13.66 -4.73
CA GLU A 29 1.10 12.49 -4.53
C GLU A 29 0.95 11.57 -5.74
N MET A 30 2.07 11.10 -6.28
CA MET A 30 2.08 10.18 -7.41
C MET A 30 2.58 8.80 -6.99
N TYR A 31 1.81 7.80 -7.39
CA TYR A 31 2.10 6.38 -7.22
C TYR A 31 2.14 5.78 -8.63
N LEU A 32 3.34 5.60 -9.17
CA LEU A 32 3.60 5.16 -10.55
C LEU A 32 4.42 3.87 -10.55
N ASP A 33 4.27 3.05 -11.58
CA ASP A 33 5.04 1.82 -11.69
C ASP A 33 6.56 2.10 -11.63
N ASN A 34 7.31 1.26 -10.92
CA ASN A 34 8.77 1.26 -10.82
C ASN A 34 9.41 0.69 -12.11
N ASP A 35 8.95 1.20 -13.25
CA ASP A 35 9.48 0.88 -14.56
C ASP A 35 9.83 2.15 -15.34
N ARG A 36 10.40 1.96 -16.53
CA ARG A 36 10.83 3.07 -17.37
C ARG A 36 9.66 3.99 -17.79
N ALA A 37 8.46 3.47 -17.94
CA ALA A 37 7.30 4.25 -18.35
C ALA A 37 6.80 5.13 -17.19
N GLY A 38 6.79 4.59 -15.97
CA GLY A 38 6.53 5.32 -14.73
C GLY A 38 7.56 6.42 -14.49
N GLU A 39 8.86 6.14 -14.63
CA GLU A 39 9.93 7.14 -14.52
C GLU A 39 9.75 8.31 -15.51
N GLN A 40 9.45 8.00 -16.77
CA GLN A 40 9.19 9.03 -17.79
C GLN A 40 7.94 9.86 -17.49
N CYS A 41 6.90 9.21 -16.94
CA CYS A 41 5.67 9.88 -16.52
C CYS A 41 5.94 10.83 -15.36
N ARG A 42 6.65 10.36 -14.32
CA ARG A 42 7.10 11.15 -13.17
C ARG A 42 7.83 12.41 -13.62
N ASP A 43 8.85 12.25 -14.46
CA ASP A 43 9.64 13.38 -14.96
C ASP A 43 8.79 14.38 -15.77
N SER A 44 7.79 13.88 -16.48
CA SER A 44 6.85 14.72 -17.23
C SER A 44 5.90 15.49 -16.30
N ILE A 45 5.42 14.85 -15.22
CA ILE A 45 4.60 15.50 -14.19
C ILE A 45 5.41 16.57 -13.47
N LEU A 46 6.62 16.25 -13.01
CA LEU A 46 7.48 17.16 -12.26
C LEU A 46 7.88 18.41 -13.07
N LYS A 47 7.95 18.30 -14.41
CA LYS A 47 8.15 19.47 -15.29
C LYS A 47 6.96 20.44 -15.28
N ILE A 48 5.74 19.92 -15.09
CA ILE A 48 4.50 20.70 -15.12
C ILE A 48 4.12 21.17 -13.70
N PHE A 49 4.30 20.30 -12.71
CA PHE A 49 3.95 20.51 -11.32
C PHE A 49 5.11 20.02 -10.42
N PRO A 50 6.13 20.86 -10.19
CA PRO A 50 7.31 20.49 -9.40
C PRO A 50 7.04 20.16 -7.93
N GLU A 51 5.88 20.59 -7.42
CA GLU A 51 5.44 20.32 -6.04
C GLU A 51 4.83 18.93 -5.88
N ALA A 52 4.71 18.15 -6.96
CA ALA A 52 4.24 16.79 -6.88
C ALA A 52 5.24 15.90 -6.11
N ASP A 53 4.72 15.05 -5.24
CA ASP A 53 5.53 14.16 -4.40
C ASP A 53 5.53 12.75 -4.97
N ASP A 54 6.73 12.20 -5.16
CA ASP A 54 6.95 10.88 -5.74
C ASP A 54 7.05 9.81 -4.65
N ARG A 55 6.04 8.93 -4.62
CA ARG A 55 5.90 7.88 -3.62
C ARG A 55 6.42 6.52 -4.09
N SER A 56 7.04 6.46 -5.27
CA SER A 56 7.59 5.23 -5.87
C SER A 56 8.53 4.43 -4.95
N ASN A 57 9.31 5.15 -4.13
CA ASN A 57 10.24 4.56 -3.18
C ASN A 57 9.56 3.84 -1.99
N GLU A 58 8.31 4.17 -1.67
CA GLU A 58 7.62 3.59 -0.50
C GLU A 58 7.32 2.11 -0.66
N TYR A 59 7.22 1.65 -1.90
CA TYR A 59 6.96 0.27 -2.25
C TYR A 59 8.15 -0.39 -2.95
N PHE A 60 9.36 0.19 -2.92
CA PHE A 60 10.55 -0.54 -3.35
C PHE A 60 10.78 -1.76 -2.42
N PRO A 61 11.07 -2.97 -2.94
CA PRO A 61 11.48 -3.31 -4.31
C PRO A 61 10.36 -3.80 -5.25
N HIS A 62 9.09 -3.57 -4.94
CA HIS A 62 7.96 -4.01 -5.76
C HIS A 62 7.84 -3.21 -7.05
N GLN A 63 7.32 -3.84 -8.11
CA GLN A 63 7.17 -3.21 -9.42
C GLN A 63 6.09 -2.12 -9.40
N ASP A 64 5.00 -2.33 -8.68
CA ASP A 64 3.94 -1.34 -8.55
C ASP A 64 3.31 -1.36 -7.15
N LEU A 65 2.37 -0.44 -6.93
CA LEU A 65 1.65 -0.35 -5.66
C LEU A 65 0.78 -1.59 -5.40
N ASN A 66 0.21 -2.22 -6.44
CA ASN A 66 -0.64 -3.39 -6.29
C ASN A 66 0.18 -4.59 -5.79
N ASP A 67 1.33 -4.85 -6.39
CA ASP A 67 2.29 -5.87 -6.00
C ASP A 67 2.71 -5.70 -4.54
N PHE A 68 2.97 -4.46 -4.12
CA PHE A 68 3.26 -4.16 -2.73
C PHE A 68 2.08 -4.48 -1.82
N LEU A 69 0.88 -4.00 -2.15
CA LEU A 69 -0.32 -4.22 -1.33
C LEU A 69 -0.66 -5.71 -1.17
N ILE A 70 -0.55 -6.50 -2.25
CA ILE A 70 -0.72 -7.95 -2.22
C ILE A 70 0.30 -8.57 -1.26
N SER A 71 1.58 -8.19 -1.35
CA SER A 71 2.62 -8.71 -0.45
C SER A 71 2.35 -8.39 1.03
N GLN A 72 1.75 -7.24 1.33
CA GLN A 72 1.38 -6.86 2.69
C GLN A 72 0.18 -7.70 3.19
N GLU A 73 -0.78 -7.98 2.32
CA GLU A 73 -1.91 -8.83 2.64
C GLU A 73 -1.48 -10.28 2.89
N GLU A 74 -0.61 -10.83 2.05
CA GLU A 74 -0.02 -12.16 2.20
C GLU A 74 0.74 -12.28 3.53
N LYS A 75 1.64 -11.34 3.85
CA LYS A 75 2.32 -11.30 5.14
C LYS A 75 1.35 -11.22 6.31
N THR A 76 0.25 -10.48 6.16
CA THR A 76 -0.77 -10.38 7.21
C THR A 76 -1.49 -11.72 7.42
N LEU A 77 -1.75 -12.48 6.36
CA LEU A 77 -2.35 -13.81 6.42
C LEU A 77 -1.39 -14.83 7.03
N GLU A 78 -0.12 -14.84 6.63
CA GLU A 78 0.92 -15.70 7.21
C GLU A 78 1.06 -15.48 8.71
N ASN A 79 1.15 -14.21 9.15
CA ASN A 79 1.23 -13.86 10.57
C ASN A 79 0.00 -14.33 11.37
N LYS A 80 -1.19 -14.36 10.75
CA LYS A 80 -2.40 -14.90 11.39
C LYS A 80 -2.35 -16.42 11.49
N LEU A 81 -1.84 -17.10 10.46
CA LEU A 81 -1.69 -18.56 10.45
C LEU A 81 -0.65 -19.04 11.47
N GLU A 82 0.48 -18.34 11.60
CA GLU A 82 1.52 -18.66 12.58
C GLU A 82 1.01 -18.50 14.03
N LYS A 83 0.33 -17.38 14.33
CA LYS A 83 -0.27 -17.15 15.67
C LYS A 83 -1.30 -18.20 16.04
N ASN A 84 -2.08 -18.68 15.07
CA ASN A 84 -3.05 -19.75 15.30
C ASN A 84 -2.37 -21.10 15.57
N GLN A 85 -1.17 -21.36 15.03
CA GLN A 85 -0.41 -22.59 15.32
C GLN A 85 0.32 -22.52 16.67
N THR A 86 0.87 -21.36 17.06
CA THR A 86 1.53 -21.20 18.38
C THR A 86 0.53 -21.27 19.54
N ALA A 87 -0.72 -20.84 19.33
CA ALA A 87 -1.80 -20.97 20.32
C ALA A 87 -2.25 -22.44 20.56
N ILE A 88 -1.90 -23.37 19.67
CA ILE A 88 -2.19 -24.80 19.83
C ILE A 88 -1.03 -25.50 20.56
N HIS A 89 0.12 -24.85 20.69
CA HIS A 89 1.35 -25.40 21.29
C HIS A 89 1.71 -24.74 22.63
N GLU A 90 0.72 -24.23 23.39
CA GLU A 90 0.91 -24.10 24.84
C GLU A 90 0.82 -25.51 25.46
N PRO A 91 1.80 -25.95 26.29
CA PRO A 91 1.70 -27.24 26.96
C PRO A 91 0.45 -27.23 27.84
N GLU A 92 -0.40 -28.26 27.71
CA GLU A 92 -1.57 -28.46 28.56
C GLU A 92 -1.13 -28.62 30.04
N GLY A 93 -0.97 -27.50 30.73
CA GLY A 93 -0.33 -27.44 32.03
C GLY A 93 -1.00 -26.43 32.95
N ASN A 94 -2.33 -26.47 33.04
CA ASN A 94 -3.14 -26.17 34.23
C ASN A 94 -4.60 -25.94 33.85
N ARG A 95 -5.33 -27.03 33.54
CA ARG A 95 -6.79 -26.99 33.62
C ARG A 95 -7.18 -27.16 35.09
N ASN A 96 -7.29 -26.04 35.81
CA ASN A 96 -7.92 -25.98 37.13
C ASN A 96 -9.38 -26.45 36.99
N ILE A 97 -9.59 -27.72 37.28
CA ILE A 97 -10.88 -28.38 37.39
C ILE A 97 -11.69 -27.75 38.52
N TYR A 98 -12.79 -27.09 38.15
CA TYR A 98 -13.78 -26.58 39.08
C TYR A 98 -14.31 -27.70 39.98
N ARG A 99 -13.86 -27.72 41.24
CA ARG A 99 -14.39 -28.57 42.29
C ARG A 99 -15.77 -28.03 42.70
N ARG A 100 -16.85 -28.58 42.12
CA ARG A 100 -18.21 -28.41 42.68
C ARG A 100 -18.22 -29.01 44.08
N LYS A 101 -18.33 -28.17 45.11
CA LYS A 101 -18.64 -28.61 46.48
C LYS A 101 -20.13 -28.95 46.51
N ARG A 102 -20.44 -30.20 46.88
CA ARG A 102 -21.73 -30.58 47.46
C ARG A 102 -21.80 -30.07 48.89
#